data_AF-J3ABZ4-F1
#
_entry.id   AF-J3ABZ4-F1
#
_cell.length_a   1.000
_cell.length_b   1.000
_cell.length_c   1.000
_cell.angle_alpha   90.00
_cell.angle_beta   90.00
_cell.angle_gamma   90.00
#
_symmetry.space_group_name_H-M   'P 1'
#
loop_
_entity.id
_entity.type
_entity.pdbx_description
1 polymer ?
#
loop_
_entity_poly.entity_id
_entity_poly.type
_entity_poly.pdbx_seq_one_letter_code
_entity_poly.pdbx_strand_id
1 'polypeptide(L)'
;GWTGRYGIADSGNQFHYLRKTADNRILWAGFDAIYHFGGRRDEALTQRPQSFQRLAEQFHQTFPRLSDVRFSHAWGGIIDTSARTTMFTGCEHQGRVAYALGFTGQGVSASRFAALNMLDLLAGERTERTELQMTSKAPFRFPPEPLRYVGVKLAQRSLAREDRDGHRDLLLKTFDAFGIGFDS
;
A
#
# COMPACT_ATOMS: atom_id res chain seq x y z
N GLY A 1 -4.08 24.89 -14.70
CA GLY A 1 -3.10 24.51 -13.66
C GLY A 1 -3.80 23.80 -12.52
N TRP A 2 -3.06 23.22 -11.57
CA TRP A 2 -3.64 22.56 -10.40
C TRP A 2 -4.13 23.59 -9.37
N THR A 3 -5.36 24.07 -9.51
CA THR A 3 -5.93 25.13 -8.65
C THR A 3 -6.73 24.58 -7.48
N GLY A 4 -7.40 23.43 -7.65
CA GLY A 4 -8.19 22.78 -6.60
C GLY A 4 -7.36 22.08 -5.50
N ARG A 5 -8.08 21.42 -4.57
CA ARG A 5 -7.51 20.63 -3.45
C ARG A 5 -7.63 19.11 -3.64
N TYR A 6 -7.92 18.65 -4.86
CA TYR A 6 -7.98 17.22 -5.17
C TYR A 6 -6.59 16.58 -5.14
N GLY A 7 -6.54 15.31 -4.73
CA GLY A 7 -5.37 14.46 -4.89
C GLY A 7 -5.27 13.92 -6.31
N ILE A 8 -4.07 13.54 -6.70
CA ILE A 8 -3.74 12.93 -7.99
C ILE A 8 -2.90 11.69 -7.70
N ALA A 9 -3.13 10.61 -8.42
CA ALA A 9 -2.24 9.45 -8.46
C ALA A 9 -2.01 9.08 -9.92
N ASP A 10 -0.82 8.58 -10.24
CA ASP A 10 -0.57 7.95 -11.54
C ASP A 10 -1.10 6.50 -11.55
N SER A 11 -1.02 5.84 -12.70
CA SER A 11 -1.58 4.50 -12.92
C SER A 11 -0.54 3.38 -12.92
N GLY A 12 0.69 3.65 -12.50
CA GLY A 12 1.74 2.62 -12.43
C GLY A 12 1.56 1.68 -11.23
N ASN A 13 2.19 0.52 -11.26
CA ASN A 13 2.30 -0.34 -10.08
C ASN A 13 3.16 0.34 -9.00
N GLN A 14 4.26 0.97 -9.40
CA GLN A 14 5.04 1.89 -8.57
C GLN A 14 4.51 3.30 -8.76
N PHE A 15 3.31 3.54 -8.27
CA PHE A 15 2.66 4.84 -8.46
C PHE A 15 3.23 5.93 -7.57
N HIS A 16 3.21 7.14 -8.09
CA HIS A 16 3.26 8.36 -7.29
C HIS A 16 1.84 8.83 -6.99
N TYR A 17 1.70 9.41 -5.82
CA TYR A 17 0.52 10.18 -5.47
C TYR A 17 0.92 11.53 -4.89
N LEU A 18 0.09 12.52 -5.18
CA LEU A 18 0.31 13.88 -4.74
C LEU A 18 -0.99 14.55 -4.32
N ARG A 19 -0.88 15.43 -3.33
CA ARG A 19 -1.99 16.27 -2.86
C ARG A 19 -1.46 17.59 -2.32
N LYS A 20 -2.34 18.59 -2.26
CA LYS A 20 -2.04 19.81 -1.51
C LYS A 20 -2.26 19.59 -0.02
N THR A 21 -1.36 20.15 0.79
CA THR A 21 -1.59 20.33 2.23
C THR A 21 -2.53 21.52 2.47
N ALA A 22 -2.99 21.70 3.72
CA ALA A 22 -3.86 22.80 4.09
C ALA A 22 -3.24 24.17 3.74
N ASP A 23 -1.93 24.29 3.96
CA ASP A 23 -1.08 25.46 3.71
C ASP A 23 -0.47 25.50 2.28
N ASN A 24 -1.05 24.79 1.31
CA ASN A 24 -0.68 24.84 -0.11
C ASN A 24 0.73 24.35 -0.47
N ARG A 25 1.34 23.48 0.34
CA ARG A 25 2.52 22.70 -0.06
C ARG A 25 2.09 21.48 -0.86
N ILE A 26 3.02 20.93 -1.64
CA ILE A 26 2.82 19.68 -2.38
C ILE A 26 3.33 18.53 -1.51
N LEU A 27 2.47 17.57 -1.20
CA LEU A 27 2.88 16.24 -0.78
C LEU A 27 3.17 15.43 -2.06
N TRP A 28 4.36 14.85 -2.15
CA TRP A 28 4.78 13.94 -3.22
C TRP A 28 5.29 12.65 -2.57
N ALA A 29 4.67 11.52 -2.89
CA ALA A 29 4.92 10.26 -2.21
C ALA A 29 4.59 9.04 -3.08
N GLY A 30 4.95 7.85 -2.59
CA GLY A 30 4.73 6.56 -3.26
C GLY A 30 6.03 5.95 -3.76
N PHE A 31 5.93 5.23 -4.88
CA PHE A 31 7.01 4.60 -5.63
C PHE A 31 7.72 3.41 -4.94
N ASP A 32 8.41 3.66 -3.82
CA ASP A 32 9.23 2.64 -3.18
C ASP A 32 8.45 1.73 -2.23
N ALA A 33 8.30 0.47 -2.61
CA ALA A 33 7.87 -0.61 -1.70
C ALA A 33 9.09 -1.44 -1.30
N ILE A 34 9.60 -1.26 -0.07
CA ILE A 34 10.82 -1.94 0.39
C ILE A 34 10.43 -3.08 1.35
N TYR A 35 10.92 -4.28 1.05
CA TYR A 35 10.76 -5.43 1.91
C TYR A 35 12.10 -5.83 2.53
N HIS A 36 12.13 -5.82 3.87
CA HIS A 36 13.29 -6.29 4.63
C HIS A 36 13.07 -7.75 5.03
N PHE A 37 14.09 -8.59 4.81
CA PHE A 37 14.06 -10.02 5.13
C PHE A 37 13.56 -10.27 6.57
N GLY A 38 12.66 -11.23 6.74
CA GLY A 38 12.05 -11.54 8.04
C GLY A 38 11.02 -10.51 8.52
N GLY A 39 10.68 -9.51 7.71
CA GLY A 39 9.78 -8.43 8.09
C GLY A 39 10.35 -7.58 9.22
N ARG A 40 11.64 -7.21 9.15
CA ARG A 40 12.28 -6.32 10.13
C ARG A 40 11.56 -4.97 10.19
N ARG A 41 11.28 -4.50 11.41
CA ARG A 41 10.51 -3.28 11.73
C ARG A 41 11.33 -2.34 12.60
N ASP A 42 12.42 -1.84 12.04
CA ASP A 42 13.31 -0.92 12.73
C ASP A 42 13.08 0.49 12.17
N GLU A 43 12.93 1.48 13.05
CA GLU A 43 12.70 2.88 12.67
C GLU A 43 13.80 3.41 11.75
N ALA A 44 15.06 2.98 11.95
CA ALA A 44 16.17 3.35 11.08
C ALA A 44 15.97 2.89 9.62
N LEU A 45 15.20 1.82 9.39
CA LEU A 45 14.87 1.33 8.04
C LEU A 45 13.84 2.22 7.33
N THR A 46 13.12 3.07 8.06
CA THR A 46 12.17 4.05 7.49
C THR A 46 12.87 5.29 6.95
N GLN A 47 14.11 5.55 7.39
CA GLN A 47 14.90 6.71 6.99
C GLN A 47 15.92 6.29 5.92
N ARG A 48 15.51 6.36 4.65
CA ARG A 48 16.35 5.96 3.51
C ARG A 48 16.67 7.14 2.59
N PRO A 49 17.86 7.74 2.71
CA PRO A 49 18.29 8.84 1.84
C PRO A 49 18.18 8.52 0.34
N GLN A 50 18.47 7.27 -0.06
CA GLN A 50 18.39 6.86 -1.46
C GLN A 50 16.94 6.89 -1.99
N SER A 51 15.95 6.57 -1.14
CA SER A 51 14.54 6.64 -1.51
C SER A 51 14.08 8.09 -1.61
N PHE A 52 14.51 8.95 -0.68
CA PHE A 52 14.18 10.38 -0.70
C PHE A 52 14.79 11.10 -1.90
N GLN A 53 16.06 10.81 -2.23
CA GLN A 53 16.72 11.35 -3.41
C GLN A 53 16.02 10.94 -4.69
N ARG A 54 15.65 9.66 -4.83
CA ARG A 54 14.92 9.16 -6.01
C ARG A 54 13.57 9.85 -6.17
N LEU A 55 12.80 10.00 -5.10
CA LEU A 55 11.53 10.75 -5.14
C LEU A 55 11.73 12.21 -5.57
N ALA A 56 12.79 12.86 -5.10
CA ALA A 56 13.10 14.24 -5.50
C ALA A 56 13.50 14.35 -6.98
N GLU A 57 14.32 13.42 -7.49
CA GLU A 57 14.67 13.33 -8.90
C GLU A 57 13.42 13.13 -9.78
N GLN A 58 12.53 12.22 -9.39
CA GLN A 58 11.27 11.95 -10.09
C GLN A 58 10.31 13.14 -10.06
N PHE A 59 10.24 13.87 -8.95
CA PHE A 59 9.46 15.10 -8.86
C PHE A 59 9.96 16.14 -9.88
N HIS A 60 11.27 16.36 -9.97
CA HIS A 60 11.83 17.30 -10.94
C HIS A 60 11.65 16.86 -12.40
N GLN A 61 11.72 15.56 -12.67
CA GLN A 61 11.40 15.00 -13.99
C GLN A 61 9.93 15.23 -14.36
N THR A 62 9.03 15.07 -13.38
CA THR A 62 7.57 15.25 -13.58
C THR A 62 7.19 16.72 -13.71
N PHE A 63 7.82 17.60 -12.92
CA PHE A 63 7.52 19.03 -12.84
C PHE A 63 8.76 19.88 -13.09
N PRO A 64 9.32 19.90 -14.32
CA PRO A 64 10.55 20.63 -14.61
C PRO A 64 10.42 22.15 -14.40
N ARG A 65 9.19 22.68 -14.43
CA ARG A 65 8.88 24.09 -14.14
C ARG A 65 8.88 24.44 -12.64
N LEU A 66 9.01 23.45 -11.76
CA LEU A 66 9.06 23.60 -10.30
C LEU A 66 10.45 23.22 -9.76
N SER A 67 11.50 23.33 -10.56
CA SER A 67 12.87 22.93 -10.20
C SER A 67 13.53 23.79 -9.12
N ASP A 68 12.97 24.96 -8.85
CA ASP A 68 13.37 25.90 -7.80
C ASP A 68 12.70 25.61 -6.44
N VAL A 69 11.71 24.72 -6.39
CA VAL A 69 11.00 24.34 -5.17
C VAL A 69 11.90 23.48 -4.29
N ARG A 70 11.91 23.79 -2.99
CA ARG A 70 12.71 23.06 -1.98
C ARG A 70 11.89 21.98 -1.29
N PHE A 71 12.50 20.82 -1.07
CA PHE A 71 11.97 19.81 -0.16
C PHE A 71 12.28 20.21 1.28
N SER A 72 11.23 20.48 2.06
CA SER A 72 11.37 20.87 3.48
C SER A 72 11.27 19.69 4.44
N HIS A 73 10.66 18.58 4.02
CA HIS A 73 10.38 17.41 4.85
C HIS A 73 10.53 16.14 4.01
N ALA A 74 11.03 15.07 4.63
CA ALA A 74 11.05 13.72 4.08
C ALA A 74 10.86 12.73 5.23
N TRP A 75 10.11 11.65 4.98
CA TRP A 75 9.92 10.58 5.95
C TRP A 75 9.54 9.28 5.23
N GLY A 76 9.72 8.17 5.92
CA GLY A 76 9.18 6.87 5.53
C GLY A 76 8.30 6.30 6.63
N GLY A 77 7.62 5.20 6.33
CA GLY A 77 6.76 4.51 7.27
C GLY A 77 6.64 3.03 6.93
N ILE A 78 6.17 2.26 7.90
CA ILE A 78 5.90 0.84 7.72
C ILE A 78 4.45 0.68 7.27
N ILE A 79 4.25 -0.14 6.25
CA ILE A 79 2.93 -0.50 5.75
C ILE A 79 2.70 -1.98 6.07
N ASP A 80 1.52 -2.30 6.59
CA ASP A 80 1.06 -3.67 6.68
C ASP A 80 0.45 -4.10 5.34
N THR A 81 1.00 -5.14 4.73
CA THR A 81 0.55 -5.63 3.43
C THR A 81 -0.20 -6.93 3.60
N SER A 82 -1.35 -7.06 2.93
CA SER A 82 -2.01 -8.35 2.70
C SER A 82 -1.73 -8.84 1.28
N ALA A 83 -1.86 -10.16 1.06
CA ALA A 83 -1.74 -10.71 -0.29
C ALA A 83 -2.77 -10.13 -1.27
N ARG A 84 -3.98 -9.82 -0.79
CA ARG A 84 -5.07 -9.19 -1.58
C ARG A 84 -4.87 -7.68 -1.77
N THR A 85 -3.83 -7.08 -1.19
CA THR A 85 -3.59 -5.62 -1.22
C THR A 85 -4.76 -4.75 -0.72
N THR A 86 -5.66 -5.35 0.06
CA THR A 86 -6.85 -4.73 0.66
C THR A 86 -6.94 -5.14 2.12
N MET A 87 -7.48 -4.25 2.97
CA MET A 87 -7.77 -4.57 4.35
C MET A 87 -8.74 -5.77 4.49
N PHE A 88 -8.66 -6.44 5.63
CA PHE A 88 -9.60 -7.45 6.06
C PHE A 88 -9.80 -7.35 7.56
N THR A 89 -10.93 -7.86 8.03
CA THR A 89 -11.38 -7.84 9.41
C THR A 89 -11.77 -9.24 9.86
N GLY A 90 -11.78 -9.46 11.17
CA GLY A 90 -12.23 -10.72 11.74
C GLY A 90 -12.24 -10.70 13.26
N CYS A 91 -12.61 -11.85 13.83
CA CYS A 91 -12.55 -12.08 15.26
C CYS A 91 -11.74 -13.32 15.60
N GLU A 92 -11.05 -13.27 16.73
CA GLU A 92 -10.34 -14.38 17.37
C GLU A 92 -10.84 -14.57 18.81
N HIS A 93 -10.34 -15.62 19.47
CA HIS A 93 -10.63 -15.92 20.87
C HIS A 93 -12.13 -16.05 21.18
N GLN A 94 -12.87 -16.74 20.30
CA GLN A 94 -14.33 -16.93 20.40
C GLN A 94 -15.10 -15.60 20.38
N GLY A 95 -14.74 -14.68 19.48
CA GLY A 95 -15.44 -13.40 19.32
C GLY A 95 -15.02 -12.31 20.29
N ARG A 96 -14.02 -12.55 21.14
CA ARG A 96 -13.59 -11.59 22.18
C ARG A 96 -12.57 -10.56 21.69
N VAL A 97 -11.89 -10.85 20.58
CA VAL A 97 -10.88 -9.97 20.00
C VAL A 97 -11.21 -9.74 18.54
N ALA A 98 -11.60 -8.52 18.18
CA ALA A 98 -11.72 -8.12 16.79
C ALA A 98 -10.42 -7.48 16.29
N TYR A 99 -10.13 -7.68 15.02
CA TYR A 99 -8.94 -7.12 14.37
C TYR A 99 -9.27 -6.57 12.98
N ALA A 100 -8.46 -5.62 12.55
CA ALA A 100 -8.40 -5.13 11.18
C ALA A 100 -6.94 -5.05 10.76
N LEU A 101 -6.58 -5.67 9.63
CA LEU A 101 -5.21 -5.83 9.16
C LEU A 101 -5.15 -5.71 7.63
N GLY A 102 -3.95 -5.55 7.09
CA GLY A 102 -3.70 -5.60 5.65
C GLY A 102 -4.06 -4.32 4.91
N PHE A 103 -4.04 -3.17 5.58
CA PHE A 103 -4.52 -1.91 5.00
C PHE A 103 -3.76 -1.50 3.74
N THR A 104 -2.53 -1.98 3.52
CA THR A 104 -1.77 -1.83 2.26
C THR A 104 -1.79 -0.39 1.73
N GLY A 105 -1.53 0.59 2.62
CA GLY A 105 -1.49 2.01 2.27
C GLY A 105 -2.85 2.74 2.27
N GLN A 106 -3.97 2.04 2.50
CA GLN A 106 -5.33 2.60 2.55
C GLN A 106 -5.84 2.83 3.98
N GLY A 107 -4.94 2.84 4.97
CA GLY A 107 -5.30 2.91 6.39
C GLY A 107 -6.18 4.10 6.75
N VAL A 108 -5.86 5.29 6.25
CA VAL A 108 -6.61 6.52 6.58
C VAL A 108 -8.04 6.47 6.05
N SER A 109 -8.22 6.11 4.78
CA SER A 109 -9.54 6.07 4.13
C SER A 109 -10.40 4.91 4.64
N ALA A 110 -9.81 3.73 4.84
CA ALA A 110 -10.53 2.52 5.19
C ALA A 110 -10.76 2.33 6.70
N SER A 111 -10.02 3.02 7.56
CA SER A 111 -10.06 2.86 9.03
C SER A 111 -11.48 2.95 9.62
N ARG A 112 -12.30 3.91 9.16
CA ARG A 112 -13.65 4.08 9.67
C ARG A 112 -14.53 2.88 9.33
N PHE A 113 -14.44 2.36 8.10
CA PHE A 113 -15.19 1.17 7.71
C PHE A 113 -14.73 -0.04 8.53
N ALA A 114 -13.41 -0.22 8.67
CA ALA A 114 -12.84 -1.32 9.44
C ALA A 114 -13.31 -1.30 10.89
N ALA A 115 -13.33 -0.12 11.53
CA ALA A 115 -13.79 0.06 12.89
C ALA A 115 -15.27 -0.31 13.05
N LEU A 116 -16.14 0.16 12.16
CA LEU A 116 -17.57 -0.18 12.20
C LEU A 116 -17.80 -1.68 11.98
N ASN A 117 -17.05 -2.29 11.05
CA ASN A 117 -17.14 -3.72 10.84
C ASN A 117 -16.68 -4.53 12.08
N MET A 118 -15.57 -4.14 12.71
CA MET A 118 -15.10 -4.77 13.95
C MET A 118 -16.12 -4.65 15.10
N LEU A 119 -16.81 -3.51 15.22
CA LEU A 119 -17.86 -3.31 16.22
C LEU A 119 -19.07 -4.21 15.97
N ASP A 120 -19.53 -4.32 14.71
CA ASP A 120 -20.61 -5.23 14.34
C ASP A 120 -20.23 -6.70 14.65
N LEU A 121 -18.99 -7.10 14.33
CA LEU A 121 -18.49 -8.44 14.63
C LEU A 121 -18.44 -8.74 16.13
N LEU A 122 -18.01 -7.78 16.96
CA LEU A 122 -18.00 -7.91 18.42
C LEU A 122 -19.41 -7.98 19.01
N ALA A 123 -20.38 -7.29 18.39
CA ALA A 123 -21.78 -7.35 18.79
C ALA A 123 -22.48 -8.64 18.33
N GLY A 124 -21.85 -9.43 17.44
CA GLY A 124 -22.48 -10.61 16.83
C GLY A 124 -23.57 -10.24 15.82
N GLU A 125 -23.55 -9.02 15.30
CA GLU A 125 -24.55 -8.49 14.38
C GLU A 125 -24.29 -8.92 12.95
N ARG A 126 -25.35 -9.24 12.22
CA ARG A 126 -25.29 -9.52 10.78
C ARG A 126 -25.69 -8.28 10.00
N THR A 127 -24.69 -7.59 9.47
CA THR A 127 -24.83 -6.35 8.69
C THR A 127 -24.22 -6.51 7.30
N GLU A 128 -24.57 -5.60 6.37
CA GLU A 128 -23.95 -5.51 5.03
C GLU A 128 -22.41 -5.49 5.09
N ARG A 129 -21.83 -4.85 6.12
CA ARG A 129 -20.38 -4.82 6.31
C ARG A 129 -19.85 -6.21 6.65
N THR A 130 -20.47 -6.91 7.60
CA THR A 130 -20.03 -8.25 8.04
C THR A 130 -20.21 -9.32 6.96
N GLU A 131 -21.15 -9.12 6.05
CA GLU A 131 -21.43 -10.03 4.93
C GLU A 131 -20.52 -9.80 3.72
N LEU A 132 -19.73 -8.72 3.70
CA LEU A 132 -18.82 -8.41 2.61
C LEU A 132 -17.64 -9.40 2.57
N GLN A 133 -17.65 -10.32 1.60
CA GLN A 133 -16.60 -11.33 1.39
C GLN A 133 -15.19 -10.73 1.31
N MET A 134 -15.06 -9.56 0.69
CA MET A 134 -13.79 -8.84 0.50
C MET A 134 -13.10 -8.54 1.83
N THR A 135 -13.86 -8.22 2.89
CA THR A 135 -13.29 -7.88 4.20
C THR A 135 -13.35 -9.04 5.18
N SER A 136 -14.34 -9.92 5.07
CA SER A 136 -14.57 -11.00 6.04
C SER A 136 -13.75 -12.27 5.78
N LYS A 137 -13.11 -12.41 4.60
CA LYS A 137 -12.25 -13.55 4.27
C LYS A 137 -10.78 -13.20 4.43
N ALA A 138 -10.09 -13.93 5.30
CA ALA A 138 -8.64 -13.81 5.46
C ALA A 138 -7.90 -14.01 4.12
N PRO A 139 -6.88 -13.19 3.82
CA PRO A 139 -6.10 -13.31 2.60
C PRO A 139 -5.17 -14.53 2.64
N PHE A 140 -4.57 -14.83 1.50
CA PHE A 140 -3.50 -15.83 1.41
C PHE A 140 -2.39 -15.54 2.42
N ARG A 141 -1.96 -16.58 3.15
CA ARG A 141 -0.87 -16.47 4.13
C ARG A 141 0.46 -16.54 3.40
N PHE A 142 1.27 -15.48 3.53
CA PHE A 142 2.61 -15.48 2.94
C PHE A 142 3.44 -16.68 3.45
N PRO A 143 4.26 -17.31 2.58
CA PRO A 143 5.12 -18.41 2.98
C PRO A 143 6.17 -17.96 4.00
N PRO A 144 6.84 -18.89 4.71
CA PRO A 144 7.96 -18.55 5.58
C PRO A 144 9.18 -18.05 4.78
N GLU A 145 10.16 -17.48 5.47
CA GLU A 145 11.46 -17.18 4.86
C GLU A 145 12.24 -18.46 4.53
N PRO A 146 13.03 -18.48 3.44
CA PRO A 146 13.36 -17.36 2.54
C PRO A 146 12.40 -17.20 1.34
N LEU A 147 11.39 -18.07 1.22
CA LEU A 147 10.49 -18.10 0.05
C LEU A 147 9.73 -16.79 -0.11
N ARG A 148 9.27 -16.20 0.99
CA ARG A 148 8.59 -14.90 0.97
C ARG A 148 9.49 -13.79 0.46
N TYR A 149 10.73 -13.67 0.94
CA TYR A 149 11.67 -12.68 0.43
C TYR A 149 11.89 -12.85 -1.07
N VAL A 150 12.13 -14.07 -1.54
CA VAL A 150 12.31 -14.35 -2.98
C VAL A 150 11.06 -13.95 -3.77
N GLY A 151 9.88 -14.38 -3.32
CA GLY A 151 8.60 -14.04 -3.96
C GLY A 151 8.38 -12.52 -4.07
N VAL A 152 8.63 -11.77 -2.98
CA VAL A 152 8.49 -10.32 -2.98
C VAL A 152 9.50 -9.66 -3.93
N LYS A 153 10.77 -10.10 -3.95
CA LYS A 153 11.77 -9.53 -4.87
C LYS A 153 11.43 -9.82 -6.33
N LEU A 154 10.87 -10.99 -6.63
CA LEU A 154 10.39 -11.34 -7.99
C LEU A 154 9.18 -10.50 -8.38
N ALA A 155 8.19 -10.37 -7.50
CA ALA A 155 7.02 -9.52 -7.70
C ALA A 155 7.43 -8.07 -8.00
N GLN A 156 8.30 -7.48 -7.17
CA GLN A 156 8.80 -6.12 -7.35
C GLN A 156 9.50 -5.92 -8.70
N ARG A 157 10.33 -6.88 -9.12
CA ARG A 157 11.03 -6.81 -10.42
C ARG A 157 10.06 -6.91 -11.59
N SER A 158 9.05 -7.76 -11.46
CA SER A 158 8.03 -7.95 -12.49
C SER A 158 7.13 -6.73 -12.63
N LEU A 159 6.62 -6.19 -11.51
CA LEU A 159 5.83 -4.94 -11.50
C LEU A 159 6.63 -3.77 -12.07
N ALA A 160 7.92 -3.66 -11.70
CA ALA A 160 8.80 -2.65 -12.27
C ALA A 160 8.99 -2.80 -13.79
N ARG A 161 8.91 -4.03 -14.31
CA ARG A 161 9.01 -4.30 -15.75
C ARG A 161 7.72 -3.91 -16.45
N GLU A 162 6.58 -4.32 -15.92
CA GLU A 162 5.25 -3.94 -16.42
C GLU A 162 5.09 -2.42 -16.47
N ASP A 163 5.60 -1.68 -15.48
CA ASP A 163 5.59 -0.20 -15.51
C ASP A 163 6.40 0.40 -16.66
N ARG A 164 7.39 -0.32 -17.20
CA ARG A 164 8.24 0.15 -18.32
C ARG A 164 7.71 -0.24 -19.69
N ASP A 165 7.19 -1.45 -19.83
CA ASP A 165 6.81 -2.03 -21.13
C ASP A 165 5.30 -2.26 -21.29
N GLY A 166 4.51 -2.09 -20.23
CA GLY A 166 3.06 -2.29 -20.22
C GLY A 166 2.63 -3.76 -20.28
N HIS A 167 3.56 -4.72 -20.14
CA HIS A 167 3.28 -6.14 -20.33
C HIS A 167 3.28 -6.91 -19.00
N ARG A 168 2.11 -7.40 -18.61
CA ARG A 168 1.95 -8.31 -17.48
C ARG A 168 2.51 -9.70 -17.78
N ASP A 169 3.54 -10.09 -17.04
CA ASP A 169 4.21 -11.38 -17.25
C ASP A 169 3.44 -12.57 -16.64
N LEU A 170 3.94 -13.79 -16.91
CA LEU A 170 3.31 -15.02 -16.43
C LEU A 170 3.32 -15.13 -14.89
N LEU A 171 4.32 -14.56 -14.22
CA LEU A 171 4.41 -14.61 -12.77
C LEU A 171 3.28 -13.79 -12.14
N LEU A 172 3.07 -12.55 -12.61
CA LEU A 172 1.98 -11.71 -12.11
C LEU A 172 0.61 -12.30 -12.40
N LYS A 173 0.40 -12.81 -13.62
CA LYS A 173 -0.84 -13.53 -13.96
C LYS A 173 -1.11 -14.74 -13.06
N THR A 174 -0.04 -15.43 -12.67
CA THR A 174 -0.14 -16.55 -11.72
C THR A 174 -0.54 -16.03 -10.35
N PHE A 175 0.06 -14.95 -9.87
CA PHE A 175 -0.32 -14.32 -8.60
C PHE A 175 -1.79 -13.86 -8.59
N ASP A 176 -2.27 -13.23 -9.65
CA ASP A 176 -3.67 -12.82 -9.78
C ASP A 176 -4.61 -14.04 -9.67
N ALA A 177 -4.29 -15.13 -10.37
CA ALA A 177 -5.06 -16.36 -10.32
C ALA A 177 -5.13 -17.00 -8.92
N PHE A 178 -4.13 -16.73 -8.07
CA PHE A 178 -4.09 -17.17 -6.66
C PHE A 178 -4.68 -16.15 -5.68
N GLY A 179 -5.25 -15.06 -6.16
CA GLY A 179 -5.84 -14.05 -5.29
C GLY A 179 -4.81 -13.09 -4.68
N ILE A 180 -3.65 -12.90 -5.34
CA ILE A 180 -2.53 -12.10 -4.86
C ILE A 180 -2.34 -10.88 -5.77
N GLY A 181 -2.78 -9.70 -5.35
CA GLY A 181 -2.71 -8.47 -6.13
C GLY A 181 -3.95 -7.57 -5.97
N PHE A 182 -4.04 -6.53 -6.81
CA PHE A 182 -5.22 -5.63 -6.86
C PHE A 182 -6.37 -6.22 -7.70
N ASP A 183 -6.05 -7.09 -8.66
CA ASP A 183 -7.02 -7.71 -9.58
C ASP A 183 -7.58 -9.05 -9.07
N SER A 184 -7.58 -9.24 -7.74
CA SER A 184 -7.87 -10.51 -7.06
C SER A 184 -9.00 -10.48 -6.04
#